data_AF-A0A242KE50-F1
#
_entry.id   AF-A0A242KE50-F1
#
_cell.length_a   1.000
_cell.length_b   1.000
_cell.length_c   1.000
_cell.angle_alpha   90.00
_cell.angle_beta   90.00
_cell.angle_gamma   90.00
#
_symmetry.space_group_name_H-M   'P 1'
#
loop_
_entity.id
_entity.type
_entity.pdbx_description
1 polymer ?
#
loop_
_entity_poly.entity_id
_entity_poly.type
_entity_poly.pdbx_seq_one_letter_code
_entity_poly.pdbx_strand_id
1 'polypeptide(L)'
;MTPISSNAANKALKKALKRAGIDRDLTFHGLRHTHGSLLLLYDTNLFYVSKRLGHATMETTANIYSQLTKELNEKGNHVSEEVMGNMYHAQNIAQK
;
A
#
# COMPACT_ATOMS: atom_id res chain seq x y z
N MET A 1 -16.34 28.96 -10.09
CA MET A 1 -15.95 27.73 -10.80
C MET A 1 -16.57 26.55 -10.06
N THR A 2 -17.46 25.78 -10.68
CA THR A 2 -18.12 24.64 -10.01
C THR A 2 -17.18 23.43 -9.97
N PRO A 3 -17.08 22.70 -8.84
CA PRO A 3 -16.30 21.48 -8.79
C PRO A 3 -16.80 20.43 -9.80
N ILE A 4 -15.88 19.72 -10.42
CA ILE A 4 -16.21 18.57 -11.28
C ILE A 4 -16.83 17.48 -10.39
N SER A 5 -18.00 16.96 -10.76
CA SER A 5 -18.63 15.87 -10.02
C SER A 5 -17.87 14.55 -10.21
N SER A 6 -17.93 13.67 -9.20
CA SER A 6 -17.35 12.33 -9.27
C SER A 6 -17.84 11.54 -10.49
N ASN A 7 -19.11 11.73 -10.88
CA ASN A 7 -19.68 11.09 -12.07
C ASN A 7 -19.06 11.63 -13.37
N ALA A 8 -18.86 12.95 -13.47
CA ALA A 8 -18.21 13.54 -14.64
C ALA A 8 -16.75 13.07 -14.75
N ALA A 9 -16.03 13.02 -13.63
CA ALA A 9 -14.68 12.47 -13.58
C ALA A 9 -14.64 11.00 -14.00
N ASN A 10 -15.46 10.13 -13.38
CA ASN A 10 -15.52 8.71 -13.74
C ASN A 10 -15.95 8.48 -15.21
N LYS A 11 -16.82 9.33 -15.77
CA LYS A 11 -17.17 9.27 -17.20
C LYS A 11 -15.98 9.59 -18.10
N ALA A 12 -15.15 10.57 -17.71
CA ALA A 12 -13.90 10.87 -18.42
C ALA A 12 -12.90 9.71 -18.30
N LEU A 13 -12.76 9.14 -17.10
CA LEU A 13 -11.92 7.96 -16.86
C LEU A 13 -12.34 6.77 -17.73
N LYS A 14 -13.64 6.45 -17.80
CA LYS A 14 -14.15 5.36 -18.64
C LYS A 14 -13.79 5.53 -20.12
N LYS A 15 -13.83 6.77 -20.63
CA LYS A 15 -13.38 7.08 -22.00
C LYS A 15 -11.87 6.86 -22.16
N ALA A 16 -11.08 7.25 -21.17
CA ALA A 16 -9.63 7.05 -21.18
C ALA A 16 -9.27 5.55 -21.16
N LEU A 17 -9.93 4.75 -20.32
CA LEU A 17 -9.74 3.30 -20.24
C LEU A 17 -10.05 2.61 -21.58
N LYS A 18 -11.17 2.99 -22.22
CA LYS A 18 -11.53 2.48 -23.55
C LYS A 18 -10.46 2.80 -24.61
N ARG A 19 -9.91 4.02 -24.58
CA ARG A 19 -8.81 4.42 -25.49
C ARG A 19 -7.52 3.66 -25.23
N ALA A 20 -7.28 3.27 -23.98
CA ALA A 20 -6.11 2.47 -23.58
C ALA A 20 -6.31 0.96 -23.80
N GLY A 21 -7.46 0.51 -24.31
CA GLY A 21 -7.76 -0.92 -24.47
C GLY A 21 -7.96 -1.67 -23.16
N ILE A 22 -8.26 -0.95 -22.06
CA ILE A 22 -8.47 -1.56 -20.74
C ILE A 22 -9.95 -1.87 -20.57
N ASP A 23 -10.30 -3.16 -20.62
CA ASP A 23 -11.66 -3.66 -20.38
C ASP A 23 -11.91 -3.98 -18.90
N ARG A 24 -11.73 -2.97 -18.04
CA ARG A 24 -12.00 -3.05 -16.60
C ARG A 24 -12.83 -1.85 -16.15
N ASP A 25 -13.80 -2.09 -15.29
CA ASP A 25 -14.57 -1.02 -14.67
C ASP A 25 -13.77 -0.44 -13.50
N LEU A 26 -13.12 0.70 -13.74
CA LEU A 26 -12.32 1.41 -12.74
C LEU A 26 -12.94 2.78 -12.46
N THR A 27 -12.91 3.15 -11.19
CA THR A 27 -13.29 4.48 -10.69
C THR A 27 -12.07 5.19 -10.11
N PHE A 28 -12.15 6.51 -9.95
CA PHE A 28 -11.11 7.24 -9.21
C PHE A 28 -10.93 6.75 -7.78
N HIS A 29 -12.00 6.24 -7.15
CA HIS A 29 -11.90 5.59 -5.84
C HIS A 29 -11.09 4.29 -5.90
N GLY A 30 -11.31 3.47 -6.93
CA GLY A 30 -10.50 2.27 -7.18
C GLY A 30 -9.02 2.61 -7.42
N LEU A 31 -8.74 3.62 -8.23
CA LEU A 31 -7.36 4.09 -8.48
C LEU A 31 -6.70 4.61 -7.20
N ARG A 32 -7.45 5.28 -6.32
CA ARG A 32 -6.97 5.74 -5.02
C ARG A 32 -6.57 4.55 -4.12
N HIS A 33 -7.33 3.46 -4.15
CA HIS A 33 -6.96 2.23 -3.43
C HIS A 33 -5.70 1.60 -4.01
N THR A 34 -5.60 1.49 -5.34
CA THR A 34 -4.37 1.01 -5.99
C THR A 34 -3.16 1.86 -5.61
N HIS A 35 -3.31 3.19 -5.57
CA HIS A 35 -2.23 4.08 -5.12
C HIS A 35 -1.80 3.78 -3.68
N GLY A 36 -2.74 3.58 -2.76
CA GLY A 36 -2.42 3.25 -1.37
C GLY A 36 -1.73 1.89 -1.21
N SER A 37 -2.20 0.85 -1.93
CA SER A 37 -1.53 -0.45 -1.96
C SER A 37 -0.09 -0.36 -2.46
N LEU A 38 0.15 0.40 -3.54
CA LEU A 38 1.49 0.59 -4.08
C LEU A 38 2.39 1.32 -3.08
N LEU A 39 1.90 2.36 -2.41
CA LEU A 39 2.68 3.06 -1.40
C LEU A 39 3.12 2.12 -0.27
N LEU A 40 2.22 1.27 0.22
CA LEU A 40 2.56 0.29 1.27
C LEU A 40 3.56 -0.76 0.77
N LEU A 41 3.44 -1.20 -0.49
CA LEU A 41 4.38 -2.16 -1.08
C LEU A 41 5.78 -1.59 -1.27
N TYR A 42 5.91 -0.29 -1.56
CA TYR A 42 7.20 0.40 -1.67
C TYR A 42 7.69 0.97 -0.33
N ASP A 43 7.40 0.25 0.75
CA ASP A 43 7.96 0.44 2.09
C ASP A 43 7.71 1.81 2.73
N THR A 44 6.60 2.47 2.34
CA THR A 44 6.14 3.65 3.10
C THR A 44 5.33 3.20 4.30
N ASN A 45 5.58 3.83 5.46
CA ASN A 45 4.88 3.46 6.68
C ASN A 45 3.36 3.76 6.59
N LEU A 46 2.57 2.99 7.36
CA LEU A 46 1.11 3.09 7.36
C LEU A 46 0.59 4.50 7.71
N PHE A 47 1.32 5.21 8.58
CA PHE A 47 0.99 6.59 8.95
C PHE A 47 1.06 7.55 7.74
N TYR A 48 2.14 7.46 6.96
CA TYR A 48 2.34 8.23 5.75
C TYR A 48 1.23 7.95 4.74
N VAL A 49 0.94 6.68 4.49
CA VAL A 49 -0.14 6.29 3.56
C VAL A 49 -1.49 6.83 4.02
N SER A 50 -1.80 6.74 5.31
CA SER A 50 -3.03 7.29 5.88
C SER A 50 -3.15 8.80 5.66
N LYS A 51 -2.07 9.56 5.91
CA LYS A 51 -2.03 11.01 5.69
C LYS A 51 -2.09 11.37 4.21
N ARG A 52 -1.39 10.62 3.35
CA ARG A 52 -1.35 10.84 1.90
C ARG A 52 -2.70 10.63 1.25
N LEU A 53 -3.45 9.61 1.71
CA LEU A 53 -4.82 9.39 1.26
C LEU A 53 -5.77 10.39 1.93
N GLY A 54 -5.46 10.90 3.11
CA GLY A 54 -6.34 11.79 3.86
C GLY A 54 -7.46 11.01 4.55
N HIS A 55 -7.14 9.81 5.05
CA HIS A 55 -8.05 9.09 5.92
C HIS A 55 -8.11 9.76 7.30
N ALA A 56 -9.31 9.81 7.89
CA ALA A 56 -9.54 10.46 9.17
C ALA A 56 -8.71 9.84 10.30
N THR A 57 -8.52 8.51 10.26
CA THR A 57 -7.74 7.75 11.22
C THR A 57 -6.79 6.76 10.54
N MET A 58 -5.69 6.44 11.21
CA MET A 58 -4.80 5.35 10.77
C MET A 58 -5.51 4.00 10.75
N GLU A 59 -6.41 3.77 11.69
CA GLU A 59 -7.21 2.55 11.78
C GLU A 59 -8.05 2.31 10.52
N THR A 60 -8.60 3.38 9.92
CA THR A 60 -9.28 3.28 8.62
C THR A 60 -8.35 2.69 7.55
N THR A 61 -7.11 3.17 7.49
CA THR A 61 -6.09 2.68 6.54
C THR A 61 -5.68 1.24 6.87
N ALA A 62 -5.48 0.94 8.16
CA ALA A 62 -5.13 -0.40 8.63
C ALA A 62 -6.20 -1.43 8.23
N ASN A 63 -7.49 -1.07 8.41
CA ASN A 63 -8.61 -1.94 8.07
C ASN A 63 -8.75 -2.16 6.55
N ILE A 64 -8.59 -1.10 5.74
CA ILE A 64 -8.63 -1.20 4.28
C ILE A 64 -7.51 -2.10 3.74
N TYR A 65 -6.30 -2.01 4.31
CA TYR A 65 -5.12 -2.72 3.84
C TYR A 65 -4.66 -3.85 4.77
N SER A 66 -5.57 -4.43 5.55
CA SER A 66 -5.24 -5.41 6.60
C SER A 66 -4.47 -6.62 6.09
N GLN A 67 -4.91 -7.21 4.97
CA GLN A 67 -4.23 -8.36 4.35
C GLN A 67 -2.80 -8.00 3.92
N LEU A 68 -2.64 -6.89 3.20
CA LEU A 68 -1.33 -6.42 2.75
C LEU A 68 -0.40 -6.10 3.93
N THR A 69 -0.93 -5.45 4.97
CA THR A 69 -0.16 -5.12 6.18
C THR A 69 0.30 -6.39 6.90
N LYS A 70 -0.55 -7.42 6.95
CA LYS A 70 -0.20 -8.73 7.51
C LYS A 70 0.94 -9.39 6.73
N GLU A 71 0.86 -9.41 5.40
CA GLU A 71 1.93 -9.96 4.54
C GLU A 71 3.26 -9.21 4.70
N LEU A 72 3.23 -7.88 4.80
CA LEU A 72 4.43 -7.07 5.02
C LEU A 72 5.05 -7.35 6.40
N ASN A 73 4.22 -7.50 7.44
CA ASN A 73 4.68 -7.84 8.79
C ASN A 73 5.31 -9.24 8.84
N GLU A 74 4.72 -10.23 8.17
CA GLU A 74 5.28 -11.59 8.08
C GLU A 74 6.65 -11.58 7.40
N LYS A 75 6.80 -10.83 6.31
CA LYS A 75 8.11 -10.62 5.66
C LYS A 75 9.13 -9.97 6.60
N GLY A 76 8.73 -8.94 7.34
CA GLY A 76 9.60 -8.26 8.30
C GLY A 76 10.05 -9.16 9.47
N ASN A 77 9.18 -10.05 9.94
CA ASN A 77 9.50 -11.00 10.99
C ASN A 77 10.57 -12.01 10.53
N HIS A 78 10.44 -12.57 9.32
CA HIS A 78 11.43 -13.49 8.78
C HIS A 78 12.83 -12.86 8.66
N VAL A 79 12.91 -11.60 8.21
CA VAL A 79 14.17 -10.86 8.16
C VAL A 79 14.75 -10.68 9.57
N SER A 80 13.90 -10.38 10.55
CA SER A 80 14.32 -10.20 11.94
C SER A 80 14.88 -11.50 12.53
N GLU A 81 14.22 -12.64 12.28
CA GLU A 81 14.69 -13.97 12.70
C GLU A 81 16.05 -14.32 12.09
N GLU A 82 16.22 -14.08 10.78
CA GLU A 82 17.47 -14.33 10.07
C GLU A 82 18.63 -13.48 10.61
N VAL A 83 18.41 -12.17 10.78
CA VAL A 83 19.43 -11.24 11.29
C VAL A 83 19.85 -11.63 12.70
N MET A 84 18.90 -11.91 13.59
CA MET A 84 19.22 -12.35 14.95
C MET A 84 19.98 -13.66 14.95
N GLY A 85 19.55 -14.64 14.15
CA GLY A 85 20.25 -15.92 13.99
C GLY A 85 21.70 -15.73 13.55
N ASN A 86 21.94 -14.91 12.54
CA ASN A 86 23.29 -14.60 12.04
C ASN A 86 24.16 -13.91 13.09
N MET A 87 23.60 -12.97 13.86
CA MET A 87 24.30 -12.30 14.95
C MET A 87 24.73 -13.28 16.06
N TYR A 88 23.85 -14.20 16.46
CA TYR A 88 24.19 -15.24 17.45
C TYR A 88 25.33 -16.15 16.95
N HIS A 89 25.30 -16.56 15.68
CA HIS A 89 26.37 -17.39 15.11
C HIS A 89 27.71 -16.63 15.04
N ALA A 90 27.69 -15.36 14.63
CA ALA A 90 28.90 -14.53 14.55
C ALA A 90 29.57 -14.33 15.92
N GLN A 91 28.79 -14.12 16.99
CA GLN A 91 29.32 -13.99 18.36
C GLN A 91 29.99 -15.26 18.86
N ASN A 92 29.44 -16.43 18.53
CA ASN A 92 30.00 -17.72 18.94
C ASN A 92 31.30 -18.09 18.20
N ILE A 93 31.52 -17.56 17.00
CA ILE A 93 32.78 -17.73 16.26
C ILE A 93 33.88 -16.81 16.83
N ALA A 94 33.53 -15.59 17.25
CA ALA A 94 34.48 -14.63 17.80
C ALA A 94 34.98 -14.96 19.23
N GLN A 95 34.35 -15.93 19.91
CA GLN A 95 34.73 -16.40 21.25
C GLN A 95 35.57 -17.70 21.25
N LYS A 96 35.95 -18.22 20.08
CA LYS A 96 36.91 -19.33 19.91
C LYS A 96 38.23 -18.82 19.38
#